data_AF-A0A2P7YNV6-F1
#
_entry.id   AF-A0A2P7YNV6-F1
#
_cell.length_a   1.000
_cell.length_b   1.000
_cell.length_c   1.000
_cell.angle_alpha   90.00
_cell.angle_beta   90.00
_cell.angle_gamma   90.00
#
_symmetry.space_group_name_H-M   'P 1'
#
loop_
_entity.id
_entity.type
_entity.pdbx_description
1 polymer ?
#
loop_
_entity_poly.entity_id
_entity_poly.type
_entity_poly.pdbx_seq_one_letter_code
_entity_poly.pdbx_strand_id
1 'polypeptide(L)'
;MPIATSTVVGALACQRNSFLKSFETQVISCKPYEPILSSRDKQNKNKVKDDKKDEGLFSVELEDTILFPEGGGQPFDTGKLILLDDTTVDVIKVLRKELSAVHVVPQEVKEGTVVKLSLDWERRLDIMQQHTGQHLVSAIFDSYDLETLSWSMGESINYIELPKRVDDTIIAEASRRINEKIVENIPISVATPDEHGHEIDVSHIPDDYDKSKGVVRIVSIGDMDTNPCCGTHLKSTGQVQAVALLHQTNIRGGNSRLHFACGSRVSKLLEKNHLILKDVSGSQLSCQIEEVGTKVAELNVNYRKVLSREASLLKELAGLKAAAVFEELKEKSVAFIYRADSSPEYLTACQKELLTLINGNKDSGVNLTDANTVVFINGEEEAKEPVSKERLPSMKKAR
;
A
#
# COMPACT_ATOMS: atom_id res chain seq x y z
N MET A 1 -53.27 0.71 1.45
CA MET A 1 -52.16 1.25 2.25
C MET A 1 -51.29 2.04 1.30
N PRO A 2 -50.79 3.24 1.67
CA PRO A 2 -49.81 3.93 0.84
C PRO A 2 -48.64 2.98 0.58
N ILE A 3 -48.18 2.92 -0.67
CA ILE A 3 -46.98 2.14 -1.04
C ILE A 3 -45.83 2.78 -0.26
N ALA A 4 -45.26 2.06 0.69
CA ALA A 4 -44.12 2.55 1.44
C ALA A 4 -42.96 2.81 0.46
N THR A 5 -42.40 4.01 0.49
CA THR A 5 -41.31 4.45 -0.40
C THR A 5 -40.01 4.46 0.38
N SER A 6 -38.92 3.99 -0.24
CA SER A 6 -37.59 4.02 0.37
C SER A 6 -37.10 5.45 0.61
N THR A 7 -36.47 5.67 1.76
CA THR A 7 -35.77 6.91 2.09
C THR A 7 -34.61 7.12 1.14
N VAL A 8 -34.44 8.36 0.66
CA VAL A 8 -33.40 8.69 -0.31
C VAL A 8 -32.02 8.85 0.31
N VAL A 9 -30.97 8.54 -0.45
CA VAL A 9 -29.57 8.84 -0.11
C VAL A 9 -29.40 10.36 0.05
N GLY A 10 -28.83 10.74 1.19
CA GLY A 10 -28.79 12.11 1.70
C GLY A 10 -29.72 12.31 2.90
N ALA A 11 -30.70 11.42 3.09
CA ALA A 11 -31.65 11.49 4.19
C ALA A 11 -31.74 10.19 5.01
N LEU A 12 -30.92 9.17 4.74
CA LEU A 12 -30.99 7.86 5.40
C LEU A 12 -30.80 7.95 6.92
N ALA A 13 -31.30 6.99 7.68
CA ALA A 13 -31.13 6.92 9.13
C ALA A 13 -29.66 7.02 9.57
N CYS A 14 -28.74 6.33 8.87
CA CYS A 14 -27.30 6.45 9.12
C CYS A 14 -26.72 7.86 8.86
N GLN A 15 -27.35 8.65 7.99
CA GLN A 15 -26.93 10.01 7.66
C GLN A 15 -27.56 11.04 8.59
N ARG A 16 -28.76 10.77 9.14
CA ARG A 16 -29.38 11.58 10.19
C ARG A 16 -28.71 11.35 11.55
N ASN A 17 -28.33 10.11 11.84
CA ASN A 17 -27.59 9.75 13.05
C ASN A 17 -26.60 8.60 12.77
N SER A 18 -25.34 8.95 12.59
CA SER A 18 -24.25 7.99 12.28
C SER A 18 -23.91 7.01 13.40
N PHE A 19 -24.44 7.22 14.62
CA PHE A 19 -24.19 6.41 15.81
C PHE A 19 -25.27 5.36 16.08
N LEU A 20 -26.29 5.25 15.23
CA LEU A 20 -27.27 4.17 15.33
C LEU A 20 -26.59 2.82 15.06
N LYS A 21 -26.69 1.91 16.03
CA LYS A 21 -26.15 0.54 15.93
C LYS A 21 -27.21 -0.50 15.61
N SER A 22 -28.46 -0.19 15.94
CA SER A 22 -29.62 -1.00 15.61
C SER A 22 -30.79 -0.14 15.19
N PHE A 23 -31.61 -0.62 14.26
CA PHE A 23 -32.75 0.13 13.72
C PHE A 23 -33.79 -0.80 13.14
N GLU A 24 -35.06 -0.60 13.49
CA GLU A 24 -36.17 -1.35 12.91
C GLU A 24 -36.65 -0.66 11.64
N THR A 25 -36.87 -1.44 10.59
CA THR A 25 -37.34 -0.96 9.29
C THR A 25 -38.13 -2.06 8.57
N GLN A 26 -38.75 -1.72 7.45
CA GLN A 26 -39.53 -2.64 6.65
C GLN A 26 -38.86 -2.90 5.29
N VAL A 27 -38.95 -4.15 4.82
CA VAL A 27 -38.55 -4.53 3.47
C VAL A 27 -39.56 -3.99 2.45
N ILE A 28 -39.10 -3.15 1.54
CA ILE A 28 -39.92 -2.55 0.46
C ILE A 28 -39.92 -3.44 -0.77
N SER A 29 -38.75 -3.94 -1.16
CA SER A 29 -38.64 -4.89 -2.27
C SER A 29 -37.52 -5.89 -2.07
N CYS A 30 -37.70 -7.10 -2.62
CA CYS A 30 -36.67 -8.14 -2.65
C CYS A 30 -36.69 -8.82 -4.01
N LYS A 31 -35.57 -8.74 -4.76
CA LYS A 31 -35.44 -9.28 -6.11
C LYS A 31 -34.14 -10.04 -6.25
N PRO A 32 -34.03 -10.99 -7.21
CA PRO A 32 -32.73 -11.55 -7.57
C PRO A 32 -31.72 -10.42 -7.85
N TYR A 33 -30.50 -10.57 -7.32
CA TYR A 33 -29.47 -9.55 -7.47
C TYR A 33 -29.03 -9.45 -8.93
N GLU A 34 -29.09 -8.23 -9.46
CA GLU A 34 -28.49 -7.87 -10.75
C GLU A 34 -27.25 -7.01 -10.47
N PRO A 35 -26.12 -7.24 -11.15
CA PRO A 35 -24.90 -6.48 -10.92
C PRO A 35 -25.10 -4.96 -11.08
N ILE A 36 -24.88 -4.22 -9.99
CA ILE A 36 -24.87 -2.75 -9.98
C ILE A 36 -23.41 -2.29 -9.99
N LEU A 37 -23.08 -1.33 -10.86
CA LEU A 37 -21.74 -0.70 -10.87
C LEU A 37 -21.49 0.02 -9.55
N SER A 38 -20.41 -0.37 -8.86
CA SER A 38 -19.98 0.35 -7.65
C SER A 38 -19.48 1.75 -8.00
N SER A 39 -19.50 2.67 -7.02
CA SER A 39 -18.94 4.02 -7.13
C SER A 39 -17.47 3.98 -7.53
N ARG A 40 -16.74 2.97 -7.03
CA ARG A 40 -15.32 2.75 -7.35
C ARG A 40 -15.11 2.26 -8.79
N ASP A 41 -16.01 1.42 -9.30
CA ASP A 41 -15.95 0.93 -10.68
C ASP A 41 -16.29 2.02 -11.70
N LYS A 42 -17.27 2.87 -11.36
CA LYS A 42 -17.63 4.06 -12.15
C LYS A 42 -16.43 5.00 -12.35
N GLN A 43 -15.64 5.24 -11.29
CA GLN A 43 -14.44 6.10 -11.37
C GLN A 43 -13.34 5.52 -12.28
N ASN A 44 -13.24 4.18 -12.39
CA ASN A 44 -12.20 3.52 -13.17
C ASN A 44 -12.61 3.19 -14.63
N LYS A 45 -13.80 3.60 -15.10
CA LYS A 45 -14.36 3.27 -16.43
C LYS A 45 -14.28 1.77 -16.78
N ASN A 46 -14.20 0.88 -15.79
CA ASN A 46 -14.17 -0.56 -16.02
C ASN A 46 -15.61 -1.09 -16.14
N LYS A 47 -15.84 -1.98 -17.10
CA LYS A 47 -17.11 -2.70 -17.24
C LYS A 47 -17.39 -3.54 -16.00
N VAL A 48 -18.68 -3.75 -15.71
CA VAL A 48 -19.19 -4.73 -14.74
C VAL A 48 -18.39 -6.03 -14.88
N LYS A 49 -17.61 -6.39 -13.86
CA LYS A 49 -17.08 -7.75 -13.77
C LYS A 49 -18.20 -8.63 -13.23
N ASP A 50 -18.69 -9.50 -14.09
CA ASP A 50 -19.61 -10.57 -13.72
C ASP A 50 -18.79 -11.60 -12.92
N ASP A 51 -18.66 -11.36 -11.62
CA ASP A 51 -17.98 -12.28 -10.72
C ASP A 51 -18.94 -13.46 -10.45
N LYS A 52 -18.53 -14.68 -10.80
CA LYS A 52 -19.24 -15.95 -10.49
C LYS A 52 -19.60 -16.14 -9.00
N LYS A 53 -19.21 -15.23 -8.12
CA LYS A 53 -19.55 -15.18 -6.69
C LYS A 53 -20.92 -14.57 -6.40
N ASP A 54 -21.56 -13.92 -7.38
CA ASP A 54 -22.83 -13.22 -7.18
C ASP A 54 -24.08 -14.07 -7.56
N GLU A 55 -23.91 -15.35 -7.95
CA GLU A 55 -25.02 -16.27 -8.21
C GLU A 55 -25.82 -16.58 -6.92
N GLY A 56 -27.15 -16.49 -6.98
CA GLY A 56 -28.04 -16.81 -5.86
C GLY A 56 -28.20 -15.70 -4.81
N LEU A 57 -27.70 -14.50 -5.07
CA LEU A 57 -27.88 -13.33 -4.19
C LEU A 57 -29.20 -12.60 -4.49
N PHE A 58 -29.65 -11.80 -3.52
CA PHE A 58 -30.85 -10.98 -3.61
C PHE A 58 -30.54 -9.50 -3.32
N SER A 59 -31.19 -8.61 -4.04
CA SER A 59 -31.24 -7.16 -3.80
C SER A 59 -32.44 -6.82 -2.93
N VAL A 60 -32.20 -6.29 -1.74
CA VAL A 60 -33.22 -5.87 -0.77
C VAL A 60 -33.21 -4.35 -0.61
N GLU A 61 -34.34 -3.72 -0.91
CA GLU A 61 -34.58 -2.30 -0.61
C GLU A 61 -35.39 -2.19 0.69
N LEU A 62 -34.92 -1.32 1.58
CA LEU A 62 -35.55 -1.07 2.87
C LEU A 62 -36.21 0.31 2.87
N GLU A 63 -37.20 0.49 3.74
CA GLU A 63 -37.89 1.77 3.91
C GLU A 63 -36.90 2.85 4.37
N ASP A 64 -35.99 2.48 5.26
CA ASP A 64 -34.87 3.30 5.69
C ASP A 64 -33.73 2.39 6.18
N THR A 65 -32.51 2.89 6.26
CA THR A 65 -31.36 2.04 6.64
C THR A 65 -30.31 2.78 7.46
N ILE A 66 -29.77 2.04 8.43
CA ILE A 66 -28.56 2.43 9.16
C ILE A 66 -27.29 1.86 8.55
N LEU A 67 -27.35 1.12 7.44
CA LEU A 67 -26.18 0.64 6.72
C LEU A 67 -25.92 1.62 5.57
N PHE A 68 -24.78 2.33 5.62
CA PHE A 68 -24.46 3.34 4.62
C PHE A 68 -24.16 2.65 3.29
N PRO A 69 -24.84 3.03 2.19
CA PRO A 69 -24.40 2.64 0.87
C PRO A 69 -23.07 3.35 0.57
N GLU A 70 -22.18 2.72 -0.18
CA GLU A 70 -20.95 3.41 -0.62
C GLU A 70 -21.22 4.78 -1.29
N GLY A 71 -20.30 5.73 -1.12
CA GLY A 71 -20.41 7.07 -1.69
C GLY A 71 -19.37 8.05 -1.16
N GLY A 72 -19.00 9.06 -1.97
CA GLY A 72 -18.07 10.12 -1.55
C GLY A 72 -16.67 9.64 -1.16
N GLY A 73 -16.24 8.47 -1.65
CA GLY A 73 -14.97 7.83 -1.25
C GLY A 73 -15.08 6.95 0.00
N GLN A 74 -16.20 6.99 0.71
CA GLN A 74 -16.50 6.10 1.84
C GLN A 74 -17.01 4.73 1.34
N PRO A 75 -16.42 3.60 1.82
CA PRO A 75 -16.91 2.27 1.52
C PRO A 75 -18.23 1.98 2.22
N PHE A 76 -18.97 0.97 1.72
CA PHE A 76 -20.21 0.51 2.33
C PHE A 76 -20.00 -0.10 3.72
N ASP A 77 -21.05 -0.03 4.53
CA ASP A 77 -21.13 -0.76 5.79
C ASP A 77 -21.52 -2.21 5.60
N THR A 78 -21.13 -3.02 6.59
CA THR A 78 -21.56 -4.40 6.76
C THR A 78 -22.48 -4.50 7.97
N GLY A 79 -23.30 -5.53 8.00
CA GLY A 79 -24.26 -5.73 9.07
C GLY A 79 -25.14 -6.93 8.83
N LYS A 80 -26.24 -6.99 9.57
CA LYS A 80 -27.20 -8.09 9.57
C LYS A 80 -28.63 -7.57 9.54
N LEU A 81 -29.51 -8.28 8.86
CA LEU A 81 -30.96 -8.17 9.00
C LEU A 81 -31.42 -9.26 9.99
N ILE A 82 -32.13 -8.88 11.04
CA ILE A 82 -32.69 -9.80 12.03
C ILE A 82 -34.21 -9.80 11.85
N LEU A 83 -34.78 -10.93 11.48
CA LEU A 83 -36.21 -11.11 11.29
C LEU A 83 -36.93 -11.30 12.64
N LEU A 84 -38.26 -11.25 12.63
CA LEU A 84 -39.10 -11.41 13.83
C LEU A 84 -38.98 -12.79 14.49
N ASP A 85 -38.51 -13.80 13.76
CA ASP A 85 -38.28 -15.16 14.24
C ASP A 85 -36.82 -15.41 14.66
N ASP A 86 -36.05 -14.32 14.87
CA ASP A 86 -34.61 -14.31 15.16
C ASP A 86 -33.70 -14.87 14.04
N THR A 87 -34.26 -15.18 12.86
CA THR A 87 -33.44 -15.51 11.68
C THR A 87 -32.55 -14.33 11.33
N THR A 88 -31.26 -14.58 11.19
CA THR A 88 -30.25 -13.57 10.90
C THR A 88 -29.74 -13.74 9.48
N VAL A 89 -29.78 -12.65 8.70
CA VAL A 89 -29.29 -12.60 7.31
C VAL A 89 -28.12 -11.63 7.23
N ASP A 90 -26.96 -12.11 6.76
CA ASP A 90 -25.79 -11.26 6.55
C ASP A 90 -25.97 -10.33 5.34
N VAL A 91 -25.66 -9.05 5.54
CA VAL A 91 -25.61 -8.06 4.46
C VAL A 91 -24.19 -8.01 3.92
N ILE A 92 -24.01 -8.49 2.69
CA ILE A 92 -22.70 -8.66 2.04
C ILE A 92 -22.15 -7.31 1.57
N LYS A 93 -22.99 -6.52 0.92
CA LYS A 93 -22.66 -5.19 0.40
C LYS A 93 -23.91 -4.31 0.37
N VAL A 94 -23.71 -3.00 0.52
CA VAL A 94 -24.78 -2.00 0.35
C VAL A 94 -24.37 -1.04 -0.75
N LEU A 95 -25.13 -1.02 -1.83
CA LEU A 95 -24.82 -0.28 -3.04
C LEU A 95 -25.83 0.85 -3.23
N ARG A 96 -25.35 1.94 -3.82
CA ARG A 96 -26.21 3.05 -4.23
C ARG A 96 -26.74 2.81 -5.64
N LYS A 97 -28.07 2.72 -5.78
CA LYS A 97 -28.77 2.73 -7.08
C LYS A 97 -29.58 4.01 -7.18
N GLU A 98 -29.09 4.98 -7.94
CA GLU A 98 -29.67 6.33 -8.03
C GLU A 98 -29.76 7.03 -6.65
N LEU A 99 -30.96 7.15 -6.10
CA LEU A 99 -31.22 7.72 -4.77
C LEU A 99 -31.59 6.64 -3.74
N SER A 100 -31.57 5.36 -4.08
CA SER A 100 -31.91 4.26 -3.18
C SER A 100 -30.68 3.51 -2.67
N ALA A 101 -30.80 2.98 -1.45
CA ALA A 101 -29.82 2.05 -0.86
C ALA A 101 -30.27 0.61 -1.08
N VAL A 102 -29.46 -0.17 -1.79
CA VAL A 102 -29.73 -1.58 -2.12
C VAL A 102 -28.82 -2.48 -1.31
N HIS A 103 -29.40 -3.39 -0.54
CA HIS A 103 -28.68 -4.33 0.32
C HIS A 103 -28.58 -5.67 -0.39
N VAL A 104 -27.37 -6.21 -0.53
CA VAL A 104 -27.16 -7.50 -1.17
C VAL A 104 -27.01 -8.57 -0.10
N VAL A 105 -27.85 -9.60 -0.19
CA VAL A 105 -27.98 -10.66 0.81
C VAL A 105 -27.99 -12.05 0.16
N PRO A 106 -27.60 -13.13 0.88
CA PRO A 106 -27.51 -14.48 0.31
C PRO A 106 -28.83 -15.25 0.28
N GLN A 107 -29.92 -14.67 0.79
CA GLN A 107 -31.22 -15.34 0.89
C GLN A 107 -32.35 -14.33 0.69
N GLU A 108 -33.48 -14.83 0.21
CA GLU A 108 -34.69 -14.02 0.00
C GLU A 108 -35.25 -13.52 1.34
N VAL A 109 -35.66 -12.26 1.38
CA VAL A 109 -36.38 -11.67 2.51
C VAL A 109 -37.70 -11.12 2.00
N LYS A 110 -38.81 -11.65 2.51
CA LYS A 110 -40.15 -11.35 1.97
C LYS A 110 -40.48 -9.86 2.07
N GLU A 111 -41.04 -9.30 1.00
CA GLU A 111 -41.55 -7.92 0.98
C GLU A 111 -42.60 -7.68 2.09
N GLY A 112 -42.55 -6.51 2.71
CA GLY A 112 -43.39 -6.14 3.84
C GLY A 112 -42.92 -6.69 5.19
N THR A 113 -41.86 -7.50 5.25
CA THR A 113 -41.30 -8.00 6.51
C THR A 113 -40.65 -6.86 7.30
N VAL A 114 -40.98 -6.77 8.59
CA VAL A 114 -40.26 -5.89 9.52
C VAL A 114 -38.98 -6.59 9.95
N VAL A 115 -37.85 -5.90 9.82
CA VAL A 115 -36.53 -6.40 10.15
C VAL A 115 -35.82 -5.41 11.08
N LYS A 116 -35.02 -5.94 11.99
CA LYS A 116 -34.09 -5.16 12.81
C LYS A 116 -32.71 -5.22 12.18
N LEU A 117 -32.17 -4.08 11.81
CA LEU A 117 -30.80 -3.92 11.36
C LEU A 117 -29.86 -3.99 12.56
N SER A 118 -28.74 -4.69 12.38
CA SER A 118 -27.59 -4.67 13.28
C SER A 118 -26.35 -4.30 12.49
N LEU A 119 -25.71 -3.19 12.87
CA LEU A 119 -24.52 -2.67 12.19
C LEU A 119 -23.24 -3.31 12.73
N ASP A 120 -22.28 -3.58 11.84
CA ASP A 120 -20.89 -3.80 12.23
C ASP A 120 -20.28 -2.48 12.74
N TRP A 121 -20.37 -2.29 14.06
CA TRP A 121 -19.99 -1.04 14.70
C TRP A 121 -18.48 -0.77 14.62
N GLU A 122 -17.64 -1.80 14.71
CA GLU A 122 -16.19 -1.62 14.64
C GLU A 122 -15.77 -1.11 13.28
N ARG A 123 -16.32 -1.71 12.21
CA ARG A 123 -16.11 -1.23 10.84
C ARG A 123 -16.63 0.19 10.66
N ARG A 124 -17.86 0.49 11.09
CA ARG A 124 -18.43 1.85 10.96
C ARG A 124 -17.54 2.87 11.66
N LEU A 125 -17.12 2.60 12.89
CA LEU A 125 -16.31 3.52 13.66
C LEU A 125 -14.96 3.78 12.97
N ASP A 126 -14.30 2.74 12.47
CA ASP A 126 -13.07 2.87 11.67
C ASP A 126 -13.28 3.79 10.46
N ILE A 127 -14.34 3.56 9.68
CA ILE A 127 -14.69 4.37 8.50
C ILE A 127 -14.93 5.83 8.89
N MET A 128 -15.73 6.10 9.94
CA MET A 128 -16.00 7.47 10.40
C MET A 128 -14.73 8.18 10.88
N GLN A 129 -13.81 7.46 11.52
CA GLN A 129 -12.50 7.99 11.91
C GLN A 129 -11.66 8.38 10.70
N GLN A 130 -11.62 7.55 9.66
CA GLN A 130 -10.88 7.85 8.44
C GLN A 130 -11.49 9.04 7.69
N HIS A 131 -12.81 9.08 7.56
CA HIS A 131 -13.50 10.13 6.82
C HIS A 131 -13.39 11.48 7.54
N THR A 132 -13.72 11.53 8.83
CA THR A 132 -13.56 12.76 9.63
C THR A 132 -12.09 13.20 9.68
N GLY A 133 -11.17 12.24 9.83
CA GLY A 133 -9.74 12.53 9.81
C GLY A 133 -9.27 13.10 8.49
N GLN A 134 -9.81 12.66 7.35
CA GLN A 134 -9.51 13.25 6.04
C GLN A 134 -9.93 14.72 5.97
N HIS A 135 -11.16 15.06 6.39
CA HIS A 135 -11.60 16.46 6.42
C HIS A 135 -10.66 17.33 7.26
N LEU A 136 -10.24 16.83 8.44
CA LEU A 136 -9.31 17.56 9.29
C LEU A 136 -7.93 17.72 8.65
N VAL A 137 -7.43 16.70 7.96
CA VAL A 137 -6.17 16.76 7.20
C VAL A 137 -6.28 17.82 6.10
N SER A 138 -7.33 17.75 5.27
CA SER A 138 -7.55 18.68 4.16
C SER A 138 -7.68 20.13 4.64
N ALA A 139 -8.50 20.41 5.65
CA ALA A 139 -8.67 21.76 6.19
C ALA A 139 -7.35 22.37 6.70
N ILE A 140 -6.44 21.55 7.25
CA ILE A 140 -5.11 22.02 7.66
C ILE A 140 -4.22 22.30 6.45
N PHE A 141 -4.22 21.44 5.43
CA PHE A 141 -3.42 21.65 4.21
C PHE A 141 -3.93 22.81 3.35
N ASP A 142 -5.24 23.08 3.34
CA ASP A 142 -5.82 24.24 2.66
C ASP A 142 -5.25 25.55 3.23
N SER A 143 -4.94 25.61 4.53
CA SER A 143 -4.26 26.77 5.15
C SER A 143 -2.81 27.01 4.66
N TYR A 144 -2.27 26.10 3.86
CA TYR A 144 -0.96 26.21 3.19
C TYR A 144 -1.08 26.37 1.66
N ASP A 145 -2.27 26.71 1.15
CA ASP A 145 -2.57 26.75 -0.29
C ASP A 145 -2.31 25.40 -0.99
N LEU A 146 -2.58 24.30 -0.27
CA LEU A 146 -2.41 22.92 -0.73
C LEU A 146 -3.77 22.22 -0.76
N GLU A 147 -4.60 22.60 -1.72
CA GLU A 147 -5.93 22.02 -1.93
C GLU A 147 -5.86 20.51 -2.13
N THR A 148 -6.84 19.81 -1.55
CA THR A 148 -7.02 18.37 -1.77
C THR A 148 -7.69 18.11 -3.11
N LEU A 149 -6.93 17.63 -4.09
CA LEU A 149 -7.42 17.34 -5.45
C LEU A 149 -8.26 16.07 -5.52
N SER A 150 -7.92 15.08 -4.71
CA SER A 150 -8.67 13.84 -4.56
C SER A 150 -8.25 13.13 -3.27
N TRP A 151 -9.00 12.12 -2.86
CA TRP A 151 -8.62 11.26 -1.74
C TRP A 151 -9.04 9.82 -1.97
N SER A 152 -8.47 8.91 -1.18
CA SER A 152 -8.86 7.51 -1.16
C SER A 152 -8.80 6.95 0.25
N MET A 153 -9.88 6.27 0.65
CA MET A 153 -9.91 5.45 1.85
C MET A 153 -9.47 4.02 1.49
N GLY A 154 -8.22 3.68 1.79
CA GLY A 154 -7.74 2.30 1.68
C GLY A 154 -8.20 1.45 2.86
N GLU A 155 -7.85 0.17 2.85
CA GLU A 155 -8.19 -0.75 3.94
C GLU A 155 -7.37 -0.48 5.21
N SER A 156 -6.10 -0.08 5.07
CA SER A 156 -5.22 0.24 6.20
C SER A 156 -4.67 1.66 6.16
N ILE A 157 -4.39 2.18 4.96
CA ILE A 157 -3.76 3.49 4.75
C ILE A 157 -4.62 4.26 3.75
N ASN A 158 -4.87 5.53 4.07
CA ASN A 158 -5.56 6.48 3.20
C ASN A 158 -4.52 7.35 2.48
N TYR A 159 -4.94 8.06 1.45
CA TYR A 159 -4.14 9.16 0.92
C TYR A 159 -5.02 10.34 0.50
N ILE A 160 -4.48 11.55 0.59
CA ILE A 160 -4.94 12.71 -0.16
C ILE A 160 -3.96 13.02 -1.28
N GLU A 161 -4.46 13.51 -2.41
CA GLU A 161 -3.65 14.02 -3.52
C GLU A 161 -3.54 15.54 -3.40
N LEU A 162 -2.30 16.01 -3.42
CA LEU A 162 -1.92 17.42 -3.32
C LEU A 162 -1.29 17.88 -4.64
N PRO A 163 -1.37 19.18 -5.00
CA PRO A 163 -0.87 19.71 -6.26
C PRO A 163 0.66 19.62 -6.40
N LYS A 164 1.38 19.42 -5.30
CA LYS A 164 2.83 19.26 -5.27
C LYS A 164 3.28 18.44 -4.06
N ARG A 165 4.51 17.95 -4.11
CA ARG A 165 5.17 17.37 -2.94
C ARG A 165 5.37 18.45 -1.87
N VAL A 166 5.12 18.07 -0.63
CA VAL A 166 5.24 18.94 0.54
C VAL A 166 6.56 18.66 1.27
N ASP A 167 7.22 19.70 1.75
CA ASP A 167 8.43 19.57 2.54
C ASP A 167 8.17 18.90 3.90
N ASP A 168 9.12 18.10 4.37
CA ASP A 168 8.98 17.34 5.61
C ASP A 168 8.78 18.23 6.84
N THR A 169 9.26 19.48 6.80
CA THR A 169 9.02 20.49 7.84
C THR A 169 7.56 20.89 7.92
N ILE A 170 6.91 21.14 6.77
CA ILE A 170 5.48 21.45 6.68
C ILE A 170 4.65 20.24 7.10
N ILE A 171 5.05 19.02 6.69
CA ILE A 171 4.38 17.79 7.12
C ILE A 171 4.42 17.62 8.64
N ALA A 172 5.57 17.86 9.27
CA ALA A 172 5.71 17.76 10.72
C ALA A 172 4.83 18.80 11.45
N GLU A 173 4.80 20.04 10.96
CA GLU A 173 3.95 21.08 11.54
C GLU A 173 2.46 20.82 11.33
N ALA A 174 2.05 20.41 10.13
CA ALA A 174 0.67 20.01 9.84
C ALA A 174 0.25 18.85 10.74
N SER A 175 1.09 17.82 10.91
CA SER A 175 0.82 16.68 11.80
C SER A 175 0.56 17.13 13.24
N ARG A 176 1.38 18.07 13.75
CA ARG A 176 1.18 18.66 15.08
C ARG A 176 -0.15 19.42 15.16
N ARG A 177 -0.41 20.33 14.22
CA ARG A 177 -1.64 21.14 14.17
C ARG A 177 -2.89 20.26 14.10
N ILE A 178 -2.88 19.22 13.26
CA ILE A 178 -4.00 18.27 13.14
C ILE A 178 -4.29 17.62 14.51
N ASN A 179 -3.28 17.11 15.19
CA ASN A 179 -3.48 16.45 16.48
C ASN A 179 -3.81 17.44 17.61
N GLU A 180 -3.35 18.68 17.57
CA GLU A 180 -3.81 19.77 18.45
C GLU A 180 -5.34 19.98 18.29
N LYS A 181 -5.84 20.00 17.06
CA LYS A 181 -7.28 20.13 16.77
C LYS A 181 -8.12 18.92 17.18
N ILE A 182 -7.52 17.74 17.26
CA ILE A 182 -8.16 16.55 17.86
C ILE A 182 -8.31 16.75 19.38
N VAL A 183 -7.26 17.23 20.04
CA VAL A 183 -7.28 17.50 21.50
C VAL A 183 -8.28 18.59 21.87
N GLU A 184 -8.45 19.61 21.02
CA GLU A 184 -9.48 20.66 21.20
C GLU A 184 -10.93 20.11 21.18
N ASN A 185 -11.14 18.88 20.68
CA ASN A 185 -12.44 18.20 20.66
C ASN A 185 -13.57 19.04 20.03
N ILE A 186 -13.28 19.65 18.90
CA ILE A 186 -14.16 20.56 18.16
C ILE A 186 -15.43 19.82 17.72
N PRO A 187 -16.63 20.38 17.96
CA PRO A 187 -17.89 19.79 17.53
C PRO A 187 -17.99 19.65 16.00
N ILE A 188 -18.65 18.58 15.56
CA ILE A 188 -18.96 18.32 14.16
C ILE A 188 -20.48 18.36 14.00
N SER A 189 -20.95 19.18 13.08
CA SER A 189 -22.37 19.35 12.76
C SER A 189 -22.67 18.92 11.33
N VAL A 190 -23.90 18.47 11.13
CA VAL A 190 -24.45 18.13 9.82
C VAL A 190 -25.72 18.94 9.62
N ALA A 191 -25.81 19.64 8.50
CA ALA A 191 -26.96 20.44 8.11
C ALA A 191 -27.30 20.25 6.63
N THR A 192 -28.50 20.62 6.23
CA THR A 192 -28.87 20.82 4.81
C THR A 192 -28.54 22.25 4.36
N PRO A 193 -28.43 22.54 3.05
CA PRO A 193 -28.15 23.89 2.56
C PRO A 193 -29.10 24.97 3.09
N ASP A 194 -30.39 24.65 3.15
CA ASP A 194 -31.42 25.57 3.65
C ASP A 194 -31.24 25.86 5.16
N GLU A 195 -30.76 24.87 5.92
CA GLU A 195 -30.47 25.03 7.35
C GLU A 195 -29.13 25.74 7.62
N HIS A 196 -28.17 25.63 6.70
CA HIS A 196 -26.84 26.22 6.85
C HIS A 196 -26.81 27.73 6.56
N GLY A 197 -27.66 28.23 5.67
CA GLY A 197 -27.88 29.66 5.47
C GLY A 197 -26.80 30.44 4.69
N HIS A 198 -25.82 29.76 4.09
CA HIS A 198 -24.76 30.36 3.27
C HIS A 198 -24.68 29.70 1.88
N GLU A 199 -24.24 30.44 0.85
CA GLU A 199 -23.89 29.86 -0.45
C GLU A 199 -22.66 28.95 -0.27
N ILE A 200 -22.80 27.68 -0.65
CA ILE A 200 -21.72 26.69 -0.58
C ILE A 200 -21.39 26.21 -1.98
N ASP A 201 -20.10 26.04 -2.24
CA ASP A 201 -19.63 25.44 -3.47
C ASP A 201 -20.07 23.97 -3.56
N VAL A 202 -21.00 23.69 -4.49
CA VAL A 202 -21.53 22.35 -4.79
C VAL A 202 -20.88 21.73 -6.04
N SER A 203 -19.76 22.30 -6.52
CA SER A 203 -19.00 21.82 -7.69
C SER A 203 -18.48 20.39 -7.52
N HIS A 204 -18.19 19.99 -6.28
CA HIS A 204 -17.64 18.68 -5.93
C HIS A 204 -18.71 17.56 -5.79
N ILE A 205 -20.00 17.87 -6.00
CA ILE A 205 -21.07 16.86 -6.01
C ILE A 205 -21.01 16.08 -7.33
N PRO A 206 -21.05 14.73 -7.32
CA PRO A 206 -21.04 13.92 -8.54
C PRO A 206 -22.16 14.31 -9.52
N ASP A 207 -21.85 14.33 -10.82
CA ASP A 207 -22.81 14.67 -11.88
C ASP A 207 -24.02 13.71 -11.92
N ASP A 208 -23.87 12.48 -11.43
CA ASP A 208 -24.95 11.48 -11.35
C ASP A 208 -25.84 11.64 -10.11
N TYR A 209 -25.62 12.67 -9.29
CA TYR A 209 -26.49 13.02 -8.18
C TYR A 209 -27.59 13.98 -8.65
N ASP A 210 -28.84 13.52 -8.63
CA ASP A 210 -30.00 14.37 -8.93
C ASP A 210 -30.21 15.39 -7.79
N LYS A 211 -29.62 16.58 -7.93
CA LYS A 211 -29.74 17.69 -6.97
C LYS A 211 -31.18 18.20 -6.81
N SER A 212 -32.09 17.89 -7.75
CA SER A 212 -33.49 18.32 -7.68
C SER A 212 -34.36 17.41 -6.79
N LYS A 213 -33.90 16.18 -6.53
CA LYS A 213 -34.62 15.17 -5.73
C LYS A 213 -33.84 14.63 -4.55
N GLY A 214 -32.51 14.74 -4.58
CA GLY A 214 -31.62 14.33 -3.51
C GLY A 214 -31.46 15.39 -2.42
N VAL A 215 -31.03 14.96 -1.24
CA VAL A 215 -30.71 15.83 -0.11
C VAL A 215 -29.21 16.07 -0.03
N VAL A 216 -28.78 17.29 -0.34
CA VAL A 216 -27.40 17.74 -0.11
C VAL A 216 -27.16 17.87 1.39
N ARG A 217 -26.04 17.35 1.87
CA ARG A 217 -25.62 17.44 3.28
C ARG A 217 -24.31 18.20 3.36
N ILE A 218 -24.23 19.08 4.35
CA ILE A 218 -23.06 19.89 4.65
C ILE A 218 -22.54 19.42 5.99
N VAL A 219 -21.26 19.09 6.04
CA VAL A 219 -20.57 18.70 7.25
C VAL A 219 -19.63 19.83 7.62
N SER A 220 -19.74 20.31 8.86
CA SER A 220 -18.90 21.38 9.40
C SER A 220 -18.10 20.88 10.59
N ILE A 221 -16.81 21.21 10.62
CA ILE A 221 -15.92 20.97 11.76
C ILE A 221 -15.63 22.32 12.42
N GLY A 222 -16.48 22.71 13.37
CA GLY A 222 -16.51 24.09 13.89
C GLY A 222 -16.48 25.11 12.75
N ASP A 223 -15.61 26.11 12.88
CA ASP A 223 -15.37 27.12 11.84
C ASP A 223 -14.20 26.78 10.91
N MET A 224 -13.60 25.59 11.05
CA MET A 224 -12.38 25.22 10.32
C MET A 224 -12.65 24.69 8.92
N ASP A 225 -13.72 23.92 8.78
CA ASP A 225 -14.06 23.20 7.55
C ASP A 225 -15.57 23.18 7.40
N THR A 226 -16.06 23.39 6.19
CA THR A 226 -17.48 23.26 5.85
C THR A 226 -17.58 22.79 4.40
N ASN A 227 -17.96 21.53 4.21
CA ASN A 227 -17.94 20.89 2.90
C ASN A 227 -19.21 20.06 2.64
N PRO A 228 -19.71 20.03 1.40
CA PRO A 228 -20.75 19.08 1.00
C PRO A 228 -20.22 17.64 1.14
N CYS A 229 -20.79 16.86 2.06
CA CYS A 229 -20.42 15.46 2.24
C CYS A 229 -21.61 14.58 2.61
N CYS A 230 -21.78 13.50 1.85
CA CYS A 230 -22.83 12.52 2.09
C CYS A 230 -22.44 11.42 3.08
N GLY A 231 -21.17 11.35 3.50
CA GLY A 231 -20.64 10.30 4.37
C GLY A 231 -21.12 10.35 5.82
N THR A 232 -20.74 9.35 6.57
CA THR A 232 -20.96 9.29 8.02
C THR A 232 -19.77 9.89 8.76
N HIS A 233 -20.04 10.77 9.72
CA HIS A 233 -19.01 11.46 10.49
C HIS A 233 -19.15 11.22 11.99
N LEU A 234 -18.06 11.51 12.69
CA LEU A 234 -18.02 11.58 14.16
C LEU A 234 -18.76 12.83 14.66
N LYS A 235 -18.99 12.92 15.97
CA LYS A 235 -19.62 14.09 16.62
C LYS A 235 -18.63 15.17 17.02
N SER A 236 -17.36 14.81 17.15
CA SER A 236 -16.28 15.74 17.48
C SER A 236 -14.92 15.23 17.02
N THR A 237 -13.96 16.14 16.83
CA THR A 237 -12.60 15.80 16.40
C THR A 237 -11.88 14.88 17.40
N GLY A 238 -12.20 14.96 18.70
CA GLY A 238 -11.59 14.10 19.72
C GLY A 238 -11.86 12.61 19.51
N GLN A 239 -12.97 12.26 18.82
CA GLN A 239 -13.30 10.87 18.50
C GLN A 239 -12.45 10.29 17.36
N VAL A 240 -11.71 11.14 16.62
CA VAL A 240 -10.69 10.71 15.65
C VAL A 240 -9.52 10.03 16.37
N GLN A 241 -9.29 10.37 17.64
CA GLN A 241 -8.22 9.88 18.53
C GLN A 241 -6.81 10.31 18.12
N ALA A 242 -6.39 10.02 16.90
CA ALA A 242 -5.08 10.39 16.38
C ALA A 242 -5.07 10.41 14.85
N VAL A 243 -4.18 11.21 14.27
CA VAL A 243 -3.82 11.15 12.84
C VAL A 243 -2.32 11.01 12.71
N ALA A 244 -1.88 10.01 11.94
CA ALA A 244 -0.49 9.82 11.56
C ALA A 244 -0.31 10.15 10.07
N LEU A 245 0.48 11.17 9.77
CA LEU A 245 0.98 11.41 8.41
C LEU A 245 2.18 10.47 8.17
N LEU A 246 2.19 9.81 7.02
CA LEU A 246 3.15 8.75 6.69
C LEU A 246 4.12 9.25 5.62
N HIS A 247 4.26 8.48 4.54
CA HIS A 247 5.12 8.80 3.42
C HIS A 247 4.36 9.55 2.32
N GLN A 248 5.12 10.16 1.41
CA GLN A 248 4.58 10.76 0.19
C GLN A 248 5.00 9.94 -1.03
N THR A 249 4.12 9.82 -2.01
CA THR A 249 4.43 9.21 -3.31
C THR A 249 4.13 10.19 -4.43
N ASN A 250 5.13 10.54 -5.23
CA ASN A 250 4.94 11.37 -6.42
C ASN A 250 4.12 10.62 -7.48
N ILE A 251 3.25 11.34 -8.19
CA ILE A 251 2.48 10.83 -9.31
C ILE A 251 2.74 11.65 -10.58
N ARG A 252 2.29 11.14 -11.73
CA ARG A 252 2.44 11.84 -13.01
C ARG A 252 1.71 13.18 -12.97
N GLY A 253 2.34 14.23 -13.48
CA GLY A 253 1.78 15.59 -13.49
C GLY A 253 2.31 16.53 -12.41
N GLY A 254 3.21 16.06 -11.52
CA GLY A 254 3.82 16.90 -10.47
C GLY A 254 3.10 16.85 -9.12
N ASN A 255 1.88 16.30 -9.10
CA ASN A 255 1.11 16.04 -7.89
C ASN A 255 1.80 15.01 -6.97
N SER A 256 1.42 15.01 -5.70
CA SER A 256 1.92 14.09 -4.68
C SER A 256 0.78 13.50 -3.87
N ARG A 257 0.86 12.20 -3.56
CA ARG A 257 -0.07 11.55 -2.63
C ARG A 257 0.56 11.52 -1.25
N LEU A 258 -0.06 12.19 -0.29
CA LEU A 258 0.30 12.13 1.12
C LEU A 258 -0.50 11.02 1.79
N HIS A 259 0.18 9.99 2.26
CA HIS A 259 -0.45 8.85 2.91
C HIS A 259 -0.66 9.13 4.40
N PHE A 260 -1.79 8.69 4.95
CA PHE A 260 -2.13 8.90 6.35
C PHE A 260 -3.03 7.79 6.90
N ALA A 261 -3.12 7.71 8.23
CA ALA A 261 -4.05 6.83 8.95
C ALA A 261 -4.67 7.57 10.14
N CYS A 262 -5.89 7.19 10.52
CA CYS A 262 -6.62 7.80 11.62
C CYS A 262 -7.09 6.76 12.64
N GLY A 263 -7.27 7.20 13.89
CA GLY A 263 -7.91 6.42 14.95
C GLY A 263 -7.27 5.05 15.19
N SER A 264 -8.10 4.01 15.24
CA SER A 264 -7.64 2.65 15.55
C SER A 264 -6.56 2.12 14.60
N ARG A 265 -6.51 2.62 13.35
CA ARG A 265 -5.47 2.26 12.39
C ARG A 265 -4.09 2.77 12.79
N VAL A 266 -4.01 3.92 13.46
CA VAL A 266 -2.75 4.46 13.99
C VAL A 266 -2.19 3.53 15.08
N SER A 267 -3.05 3.08 16.01
CA SER A 267 -2.66 2.12 17.05
C SER A 267 -2.18 0.79 16.45
N LYS A 268 -2.92 0.24 15.47
CA LYS A 268 -2.52 -0.99 14.75
C LYS A 268 -1.19 -0.82 14.00
N LEU A 269 -0.96 0.33 13.37
CA LEU A 269 0.28 0.63 12.68
C LEU A 269 1.47 0.73 13.66
N LEU A 270 1.27 1.39 14.80
CA LEU A 270 2.27 1.49 15.86
C LEU A 270 2.67 0.12 16.39
N GLU A 271 1.68 -0.73 16.71
CA GLU A 271 1.92 -2.10 17.18
C GLU A 271 2.70 -2.91 16.15
N LYS A 272 2.25 -2.91 14.89
CA LYS A 272 2.93 -3.61 13.79
C LYS A 272 4.38 -3.14 13.63
N ASN A 273 4.61 -1.83 13.62
CA ASN A 273 5.95 -1.27 13.48
C ASN A 273 6.84 -1.59 14.68
N HIS A 274 6.28 -1.56 15.89
CA HIS A 274 7.00 -1.94 17.10
C HIS A 274 7.44 -3.41 17.07
N LEU A 275 6.57 -4.33 16.63
CA LEU A 275 6.93 -5.74 16.49
C LEU A 275 8.07 -5.96 15.49
N ILE A 276 8.06 -5.25 14.35
CA ILE A 276 9.14 -5.30 13.37
C ILE A 276 10.45 -4.77 13.97
N LEU A 277 10.41 -3.60 14.63
CA LEU A 277 11.60 -3.02 15.26
C LEU A 277 12.14 -3.89 16.39
N LYS A 278 11.26 -4.51 17.18
CA LYS A 278 11.63 -5.44 18.24
C LYS A 278 12.33 -6.69 17.69
N ASP A 279 11.83 -7.26 16.59
CA ASP A 279 12.49 -8.40 15.96
C ASP A 279 13.87 -8.02 15.39
N VAL A 280 13.95 -6.91 14.65
CA VAL A 280 15.23 -6.47 14.06
C VAL A 280 16.26 -6.15 15.15
N SER A 281 15.86 -5.41 16.18
CA SER A 281 16.74 -5.03 17.29
C SER A 281 17.20 -6.24 18.12
N GLY A 282 16.28 -7.14 18.49
CA GLY A 282 16.59 -8.29 19.34
C GLY A 282 17.23 -9.46 18.57
N SER A 283 16.55 -9.94 17.53
CA SER A 283 16.89 -11.19 16.84
C SER A 283 18.02 -11.03 15.82
N GLN A 284 18.14 -9.86 15.17
CA GLN A 284 19.04 -9.67 14.03
C GLN A 284 20.29 -8.86 14.38
N LEU A 285 20.12 -7.78 15.15
CA LEU A 285 21.21 -6.84 15.45
C LEU A 285 21.72 -6.90 16.89
N SER A 286 20.96 -7.52 17.80
CA SER A 286 21.27 -7.57 19.24
C SER A 286 21.58 -6.19 19.83
N CYS A 287 20.68 -5.23 19.63
CA CYS A 287 20.83 -3.83 20.07
C CYS A 287 19.52 -3.27 20.63
N GLN A 288 19.54 -2.04 21.15
CA GLN A 288 18.31 -1.32 21.47
C GLN A 288 17.62 -0.83 20.19
N ILE A 289 16.31 -0.53 20.25
CA ILE A 289 15.53 -0.09 19.07
C ILE A 289 16.10 1.23 18.51
N GLU A 290 16.52 2.13 19.40
CA GLU A 290 17.11 3.43 19.08
C GLU A 290 18.44 3.31 18.33
N GLU A 291 19.13 2.17 18.49
CA GLU A 291 20.44 1.90 17.89
C GLU A 291 20.34 1.20 16.53
N VAL A 292 19.16 0.74 16.12
CA VAL A 292 18.96 -0.04 14.87
C VAL A 292 19.58 0.68 13.68
N GLY A 293 19.33 1.98 13.52
CA GLY A 293 19.88 2.77 12.42
C GLY A 293 21.42 2.80 12.40
N THR A 294 22.03 3.01 13.56
CA THR A 294 23.49 3.02 13.73
C THR A 294 24.07 1.63 13.44
N LYS A 295 23.45 0.56 13.96
CA LYS A 295 23.89 -0.82 13.72
C LYS A 295 23.81 -1.23 12.26
N VAL A 296 22.77 -0.83 11.55
CA VAL A 296 22.68 -1.03 10.09
C VAL A 296 23.80 -0.27 9.36
N ALA A 297 24.11 0.96 9.77
CA ALA A 297 25.21 1.71 9.18
C ALA A 297 26.58 1.04 9.42
N GLU A 298 26.83 0.57 10.65
CA GLU A 298 28.03 -0.21 11.01
C GLU A 298 28.14 -1.49 10.19
N LEU A 299 27.04 -2.24 10.04
CA LEU A 299 26.98 -3.46 9.24
C LEU A 299 27.35 -3.19 7.78
N ASN A 300 26.81 -2.13 7.17
CA ASN A 300 27.14 -1.73 5.80
C ASN A 300 28.63 -1.33 5.64
N VAL A 301 29.20 -0.65 6.63
CA VAL A 301 30.65 -0.32 6.63
C VAL A 301 31.48 -1.60 6.73
N ASN A 302 31.13 -2.52 7.62
CA ASN A 302 31.85 -3.78 7.79
C ASN A 302 31.74 -4.66 6.54
N TYR A 303 30.56 -4.73 5.92
CA TYR A 303 30.34 -5.44 4.66
C TYR A 303 31.28 -4.93 3.56
N ARG A 304 31.39 -3.60 3.38
CA ARG A 304 32.32 -3.00 2.42
C ARG A 304 33.80 -3.31 2.74
N LYS A 305 34.18 -3.31 4.02
CA LYS A 305 35.54 -3.69 4.46
C LYS A 305 35.85 -5.15 4.14
N VAL A 306 34.89 -6.05 4.36
CA VAL A 306 35.04 -7.48 4.05
C VAL A 306 35.20 -7.67 2.54
N LEU A 307 34.36 -7.06 1.71
CA LEU A 307 34.50 -7.13 0.24
C LEU A 307 35.85 -6.60 -0.25
N SER A 308 36.33 -5.48 0.32
CA SER A 308 37.65 -4.95 -0.03
C SER A 308 38.79 -5.89 0.37
N ARG A 309 38.69 -6.52 1.55
CA ARG A 309 39.68 -7.48 2.03
C ARG A 309 39.67 -8.76 1.20
N GLU A 310 38.49 -9.27 0.86
CA GLU A 310 38.31 -10.42 -0.02
C GLU A 310 38.97 -10.17 -1.38
N ALA A 311 38.71 -9.01 -2.00
CA ALA A 311 39.34 -8.64 -3.27
C ALA A 311 40.87 -8.55 -3.17
N SER A 312 41.42 -8.03 -2.06
CA SER A 312 42.88 -8.00 -1.82
C SER A 312 43.46 -9.40 -1.70
N LEU A 313 42.85 -10.26 -0.87
CA LEU A 313 43.30 -11.63 -0.65
C LEU A 313 43.18 -12.47 -1.92
N LEU A 314 42.13 -12.28 -2.70
CA LEU A 314 41.94 -12.92 -4.01
C LEU A 314 43.07 -12.52 -4.96
N LYS A 315 43.46 -11.24 -4.98
CA LYS A 315 44.59 -10.77 -5.79
C LYS A 315 45.93 -11.35 -5.32
N GLU A 316 46.18 -11.40 -4.02
CA GLU A 316 47.39 -12.02 -3.45
C GLU A 316 47.47 -13.51 -3.82
N LEU A 317 46.37 -14.25 -3.67
CA LEU A 317 46.27 -15.65 -4.04
C LEU A 317 46.52 -15.86 -5.54
N ALA A 318 45.94 -14.99 -6.37
CA ALA A 318 46.11 -15.03 -7.82
C ALA A 318 47.58 -14.77 -8.21
N GLY A 319 48.26 -13.84 -7.53
CA GLY A 319 49.68 -13.57 -7.73
C GLY A 319 50.56 -14.78 -7.38
N LEU A 320 50.31 -15.44 -6.25
CA LEU A 320 51.03 -16.66 -5.86
C LEU A 320 50.83 -17.80 -6.87
N LYS A 321 49.59 -18.02 -7.32
CA LYS A 321 49.29 -19.05 -8.32
C LYS A 321 49.92 -18.73 -9.68
N ALA A 322 49.87 -17.47 -10.10
CA ALA A 322 50.50 -17.00 -11.33
C ALA A 322 52.03 -17.21 -11.28
N ALA A 323 52.68 -16.92 -10.16
CA ALA A 323 54.10 -17.17 -9.98
C ALA A 323 54.46 -18.67 -10.06
N ALA A 324 53.69 -19.54 -9.40
CA ALA A 324 53.88 -20.98 -9.47
C ALA A 324 53.74 -21.52 -10.91
N VAL A 325 52.72 -21.03 -11.64
CA VAL A 325 52.51 -21.39 -13.06
C VAL A 325 53.62 -20.84 -13.94
N PHE A 326 54.10 -19.62 -13.68
CA PHE A 326 55.22 -19.05 -14.42
C PHE A 326 56.49 -19.89 -14.30
N GLU A 327 56.82 -20.37 -13.10
CA GLU A 327 57.95 -21.29 -12.91
C GLU A 327 57.71 -22.65 -13.59
N GLU A 328 56.49 -23.21 -13.51
CA GLU A 328 56.15 -24.44 -14.25
C GLU A 328 56.33 -24.29 -15.76
N LEU A 329 56.00 -23.13 -16.32
CA LEU A 329 56.14 -22.85 -17.75
C LEU A 329 57.59 -22.70 -18.23
N LYS A 330 58.56 -22.51 -17.33
CA LYS A 330 59.98 -22.57 -17.69
C LYS A 330 60.42 -23.99 -18.03
N GLU A 331 59.78 -24.99 -17.43
CA GLU A 331 60.11 -26.40 -17.60
C GLU A 331 59.13 -27.12 -18.56
N LYS A 332 57.87 -26.72 -18.60
CA LYS A 332 56.80 -27.32 -19.40
C LYS A 332 56.18 -26.32 -20.39
N SER A 333 55.73 -26.80 -21.54
CA SER A 333 55.05 -25.94 -22.52
C SER A 333 53.57 -25.67 -22.21
N VAL A 334 52.94 -26.41 -21.28
CA VAL A 334 51.51 -26.25 -20.94
C VAL A 334 51.32 -26.26 -19.42
N ALA A 335 50.52 -25.34 -18.91
CA ALA A 335 50.13 -25.27 -17.50
C ALA A 335 48.62 -24.99 -17.33
N PHE A 336 48.06 -25.35 -16.18
CA PHE A 336 46.63 -25.26 -15.89
C PHE A 336 46.36 -24.40 -14.65
N ILE A 337 45.37 -23.52 -14.75
CA ILE A 337 44.83 -22.76 -13.62
C ILE A 337 43.36 -23.13 -13.46
N TYR A 338 43.06 -23.85 -12.39
CA TYR A 338 41.71 -24.29 -12.06
C TYR A 338 41.15 -23.55 -10.85
N ARG A 339 39.86 -23.24 -10.89
CA ARG A 339 39.11 -22.73 -9.74
C ARG A 339 37.70 -23.31 -9.68
N ALA A 340 37.34 -23.84 -8.52
CA ALA A 340 36.07 -24.54 -8.30
C ALA A 340 34.89 -23.60 -7.97
N ASP A 341 35.16 -22.45 -7.36
CA ASP A 341 34.15 -21.51 -6.83
C ASP A 341 33.43 -20.68 -7.91
N SER A 342 33.64 -21.02 -9.19
CA SER A 342 33.02 -20.36 -10.34
C SER A 342 33.31 -18.85 -10.45
N SER A 343 34.21 -18.27 -9.63
CA SER A 343 34.55 -16.84 -9.64
C SER A 343 35.44 -16.49 -10.85
N PRO A 344 34.91 -15.76 -11.86
CA PRO A 344 35.72 -15.32 -13.00
C PRO A 344 36.78 -14.29 -12.59
N GLU A 345 36.57 -13.59 -11.48
CA GLU A 345 37.45 -12.54 -10.96
C GLU A 345 38.83 -13.11 -10.60
N TYR A 346 38.88 -14.29 -9.98
CA TYR A 346 40.15 -14.95 -9.62
C TYR A 346 40.96 -15.33 -10.86
N LEU A 347 40.34 -15.94 -11.86
CA LEU A 347 41.03 -16.36 -13.09
C LEU A 347 41.52 -15.15 -13.89
N THR A 348 40.71 -14.09 -13.95
CA THR A 348 41.08 -12.81 -14.57
C THR A 348 42.28 -12.18 -13.85
N ALA A 349 42.29 -12.21 -12.52
CA ALA A 349 43.42 -11.73 -11.73
C ALA A 349 44.68 -12.57 -11.98
N CYS A 350 44.56 -13.90 -12.01
CA CYS A 350 45.70 -14.79 -12.32
C CYS A 350 46.29 -14.50 -13.69
N GLN A 351 45.44 -14.33 -14.71
CA GLN A 351 45.88 -14.00 -16.06
C GLN A 351 46.68 -12.69 -16.06
N LYS A 352 46.18 -11.65 -15.38
CA LYS A 352 46.83 -10.35 -15.31
C LYS A 352 48.19 -10.40 -14.61
N GLU A 353 48.27 -11.09 -13.47
CA GLU A 353 49.53 -11.22 -12.72
C GLU A 353 50.54 -12.07 -13.52
N LEU A 354 50.11 -13.15 -14.17
CA LEU A 354 50.98 -13.97 -15.03
C LEU A 354 51.55 -13.17 -16.21
N LEU A 355 50.70 -12.39 -16.91
CA LEU A 355 51.15 -11.50 -17.97
C LEU A 355 52.16 -10.46 -17.47
N THR A 356 51.96 -9.96 -16.25
CA THR A 356 52.89 -9.02 -15.61
C THR A 356 54.26 -9.67 -15.38
N LEU A 357 54.29 -10.90 -14.86
CA LEU A 357 55.53 -11.67 -14.65
C LEU A 357 56.27 -11.99 -15.96
N ILE A 358 55.56 -12.40 -17.00
CA ILE A 358 56.13 -12.70 -18.33
C ILE A 358 56.75 -11.43 -18.93
N ASN A 359 56.00 -10.33 -18.92
CA ASN A 359 56.48 -9.06 -19.49
C ASN A 359 57.66 -8.47 -18.71
N GLY A 360 57.73 -8.73 -17.39
CA GLY A 360 58.83 -8.31 -16.53
C GLY A 360 60.11 -9.14 -16.68
N ASN A 361 60.01 -10.38 -17.20
CA ASN A 361 61.12 -11.33 -17.29
C ASN A 361 61.28 -11.89 -18.71
N LYS A 362 61.60 -11.02 -19.67
CA LYS A 362 61.64 -11.37 -21.11
C LYS A 362 62.66 -12.46 -21.47
N ASP A 363 63.73 -12.60 -20.69
CA ASP A 363 64.79 -13.59 -20.92
C ASP A 363 64.52 -14.95 -20.23
N SER A 364 63.35 -15.11 -19.59
CA SER A 364 62.98 -16.33 -18.84
C SER A 364 62.65 -17.54 -19.72
N GLY A 365 62.49 -17.35 -21.03
CA GLY A 365 62.07 -18.40 -21.96
C GLY A 365 60.56 -18.69 -21.97
N VAL A 366 59.78 -18.10 -21.06
CA VAL A 366 58.32 -18.24 -21.03
C VAL A 366 57.67 -17.28 -22.03
N ASN A 367 56.96 -17.80 -23.03
CA ASN A 367 56.26 -17.00 -24.04
C ASN A 367 54.91 -17.61 -24.45
N LEU A 368 53.82 -16.90 -24.15
CA LEU A 368 52.45 -17.31 -24.47
C LEU A 368 52.02 -17.06 -25.93
N THR A 369 52.84 -16.41 -26.78
CA THR A 369 52.50 -16.22 -28.20
C THR A 369 52.74 -17.48 -29.01
N ASP A 370 53.88 -18.16 -28.79
CA ASP A 370 54.36 -19.19 -29.71
C ASP A 370 54.90 -20.47 -29.01
N ALA A 371 55.25 -20.42 -27.72
CA ALA A 371 55.99 -21.50 -27.06
C ALA A 371 55.23 -22.17 -25.90
N ASN A 372 54.44 -21.41 -25.14
CA ASN A 372 53.74 -21.85 -23.96
C ASN A 372 52.22 -21.65 -24.08
N THR A 373 51.43 -22.49 -23.40
CA THR A 373 49.97 -22.38 -23.32
C THR A 373 49.51 -22.48 -21.88
N VAL A 374 48.58 -21.60 -21.48
CA VAL A 374 47.90 -21.70 -20.17
C VAL A 374 46.41 -21.91 -20.38
N VAL A 375 45.87 -22.92 -19.70
CA VAL A 375 44.44 -23.23 -19.74
C VAL A 375 43.81 -22.80 -18.43
N PHE A 376 42.83 -21.90 -18.52
CA PHE A 376 42.02 -21.47 -17.38
C PHE A 376 40.74 -22.30 -17.34
N ILE A 377 40.46 -22.92 -16.20
CA ILE A 377 39.30 -23.79 -16.01
C ILE A 377 38.51 -23.27 -14.82
N ASN A 378 37.22 -22.99 -15.07
CA ASN A 378 36.28 -22.50 -14.08
C ASN A 378 35.10 -23.48 -13.98
N GLY A 379 34.80 -23.98 -12.79
CA GLY A 379 33.63 -24.84 -12.55
C GLY A 379 33.88 -25.94 -11.54
N GLU A 380 32.82 -26.63 -11.12
CA GLU A 380 32.85 -27.59 -9.99
C GLU A 380 33.65 -28.88 -10.26
N GLU A 381 33.96 -29.20 -11.51
CA GLU A 381 34.78 -30.37 -11.86
C GLU A 381 36.21 -29.98 -12.18
N GLU A 382 37.15 -30.47 -11.36
CA GLU A 382 38.58 -30.40 -11.65
C GLU A 382 38.86 -31.29 -12.86
N ALA A 383 39.19 -30.67 -14.00
CA ALA A 383 39.59 -31.42 -15.18
C ALA A 383 40.87 -32.19 -14.87
N LYS A 384 40.75 -33.51 -14.69
CA LYS A 384 41.91 -34.40 -14.62
C LYS A 384 42.78 -34.15 -15.85
N GLU A 385 44.09 -33.98 -15.64
CA GLU A 385 45.07 -33.71 -16.70
C GLU A 385 44.75 -34.51 -17.96
N PRO A 386 44.70 -33.90 -19.16
CA PRO A 386 44.51 -34.66 -20.37
C PRO A 386 45.75 -35.53 -20.60
N VAL A 387 45.62 -36.81 -20.28
CA VAL A 387 46.61 -37.83 -20.59
C VAL A 387 46.68 -37.97 -22.11
N SER A 388 47.82 -37.56 -22.66
CA SER A 388 48.32 -37.88 -24.00
C SER A 388 47.72 -37.14 -25.20
N LYS A 389 48.59 -37.01 -26.20
CA LYS A 389 48.45 -36.31 -27.49
C LYS A 389 47.28 -36.83 -28.33
N GLU A 390 46.05 -36.43 -28.05
CA GLU A 390 44.98 -36.45 -29.05
C GLU A 390 44.24 -35.11 -29.09
N ARG A 391 43.96 -34.68 -30.31
CA ARG A 391 43.49 -33.34 -30.70
C ARG A 391 42.36 -32.84 -29.81
N LEU A 392 42.57 -31.69 -29.16
CA LEU A 392 41.51 -30.87 -28.59
C LEU A 392 40.51 -30.48 -29.70
N PRO A 393 39.19 -30.69 -29.51
CA PRO A 393 38.17 -30.19 -30.43
C PRO A 393 38.19 -28.66 -30.42
N SER A 394 37.97 -28.06 -31.59
CA SER A 394 38.07 -26.61 -31.83
C SER A 394 37.21 -25.80 -30.85
N MET A 395 37.84 -25.19 -29.85
CA MET A 395 37.21 -24.12 -29.06
C MET A 395 37.63 -22.77 -29.64
N LYS A 396 36.62 -21.92 -29.83
CA LYS A 396 36.68 -20.63 -30.52
C LYS A 396 37.78 -19.75 -29.92
N LYS A 397 38.69 -19.28 -30.77
CA LYS A 397 39.55 -18.12 -30.49
C LYS A 397 38.66 -16.89 -30.29
N ALA A 398 38.54 -16.40 -29.06
CA ALA A 398 38.14 -15.03 -28.81
C ALA A 398 39.37 -14.13 -29.00
N ARG A 399 39.20 -13.08 -29.81
CA ARG A 399 40.17 -11.98 -29.96
C ARG A 399 40.06 -11.02 -28.80
#